data_AF-A0A6L7XY11-F1
#
_entry.id   AF-A0A6L7XY11-F1
#
_cell.length_a   1.000
_cell.length_b   1.000
_cell.length_c   1.000
_cell.angle_alpha   90.00
_cell.angle_beta   90.00
_cell.angle_gamma   90.00
#
_symmetry.space_group_name_H-M   'P 1'
#
loop_
_entity.id
_entity.type
_entity.pdbx_description
1 polymer ?
#
loop_
_entity_poly.entity_id
_entity_poly.type
_entity_poly.pdbx_seq_one_letter_code
_entity_poly.pdbx_strand_id
1 'polypeptide(L)'
;MAVLVRRVRLVRRARLRSRNRPGGAADGRAGRAEPPASRRGSGTEGGPCGGGGTRPHRPRHGASGRDLLPSGRGRWSRVRTDRVRQPTPSLRRRLRGPRRGRPAATGVLRQVAADFRVDEELGFGPTGSGEHLYLRVRCEERTTTQAQAVLARCFGVAAMDVGYAGMKDRHAVTRQWFSVRAPGLDSAVPDDPRVVIEARMRHERKLRPGDHRANSFAIVVRDVRGDWRENLEHLAERGFPNYFGEQRFGRCGGNIPKALAWVRAGRPPCRRFVRALHISTLRAQIFNDVLGLRVQDGSWRTVLDGDPAACGGAECSPTGPLWGRGLSLAAATTLALEQAVLARHLDATEALEFTGSRQARRALVAVPEDLVWEQVGANLHLRFTLPPGAYATRLLAEVVARPGAEP
;
A
#
# COMPACT_ATOMS: atom_id res chain seq x y z
N MET A 1 -26.82 35.01 12.61
CA MET A 1 -25.48 34.38 12.62
C MET A 1 -25.46 33.25 11.60
N ALA A 2 -25.24 33.57 10.33
CA ALA A 2 -25.33 32.61 9.22
C ALA A 2 -24.04 31.76 9.13
N VAL A 3 -24.18 30.44 9.24
CA VAL A 3 -23.11 29.46 9.08
C VAL A 3 -22.86 29.25 7.58
N LEU A 4 -21.72 29.74 7.09
CA LEU A 4 -21.32 29.61 5.69
C LEU A 4 -20.61 28.25 5.45
N VAL A 5 -21.39 27.21 5.15
CA VAL A 5 -20.85 25.94 4.64
C VAL A 5 -20.47 26.14 3.17
N ARG A 6 -19.19 26.43 2.87
CA ARG A 6 -18.71 26.44 1.48
C ARG A 6 -18.37 25.02 1.04
N ARG A 7 -19.17 24.48 0.11
CA ARG A 7 -18.84 23.27 -0.66
C ARG A 7 -18.04 23.67 -1.90
N VAL A 8 -16.78 23.23 -2.01
CA VAL A 8 -16.08 23.22 -3.29
C VAL A 8 -16.40 21.86 -3.96
N ARG A 9 -17.39 21.84 -4.86
CA ARG A 9 -17.65 20.68 -5.73
C ARG A 9 -16.82 20.84 -7.00
N LEU A 10 -15.77 20.03 -7.16
CA LEU A 10 -15.08 19.90 -8.44
C LEU A 10 -15.92 18.98 -9.36
N VAL A 11 -16.79 19.56 -10.17
CA VAL A 11 -17.56 18.80 -11.17
C VAL A 11 -16.67 18.55 -12.39
N ARG A 12 -16.08 17.35 -12.50
CA ARG A 12 -15.53 16.86 -13.78
C ARG A 12 -16.70 16.50 -14.71
N ARG A 13 -17.04 17.39 -15.65
CA ARG A 13 -18.01 17.12 -16.73
C ARG A 13 -17.40 16.14 -17.75
N ALA A 14 -17.79 14.87 -17.69
CA ALA A 14 -17.64 13.96 -18.82
C ALA A 14 -18.72 14.29 -19.87
N ARG A 15 -18.32 14.82 -21.03
CA ARG A 15 -19.21 14.98 -22.19
C ARG A 15 -19.35 13.63 -22.90
N LEU A 16 -20.46 12.92 -22.64
CA LEU A 16 -20.96 11.88 -23.54
C LEU A 16 -21.68 12.59 -24.69
N ARG A 17 -21.07 12.59 -25.89
CA ARG A 17 -21.78 12.92 -27.12
C ARG A 17 -22.41 11.63 -27.66
N SER A 18 -23.73 11.56 -27.55
CA SER A 18 -24.60 10.67 -28.31
C SER A 18 -24.45 10.95 -29.82
N ARG A 19 -24.14 9.93 -30.61
CA ARG A 19 -24.46 9.90 -32.04
C ARG A 19 -25.55 8.86 -32.24
N ASN A 20 -26.75 9.37 -32.46
CA ASN A 20 -27.88 8.63 -32.99
C ASN A 20 -27.89 8.86 -34.51
N ARG A 21 -28.00 7.82 -35.32
CA ARG A 21 -28.63 7.89 -36.65
C ARG A 21 -29.28 6.55 -37.00
N PRO A 22 -30.40 6.58 -37.76
CA PRO A 22 -31.34 5.48 -37.88
C PRO A 22 -31.24 4.73 -39.23
N GLY A 23 -31.86 3.55 -39.28
CA GLY A 23 -32.13 2.75 -40.48
C GLY A 23 -32.45 1.34 -39.97
N GLY A 24 -33.55 0.66 -40.31
CA GLY A 24 -34.40 0.69 -41.49
C GLY A 24 -34.72 -0.79 -41.76
N ALA A 25 -36.00 -1.12 -41.87
CA ALA A 25 -36.57 -2.47 -41.86
C ALA A 25 -36.14 -3.38 -43.04
N ALA A 26 -36.24 -4.70 -42.85
CA ALA A 26 -36.91 -5.66 -43.75
C ALA A 26 -36.80 -7.11 -43.23
N ASP A 27 -37.93 -7.83 -43.24
CA ASP A 27 -38.22 -9.25 -43.58
C ASP A 27 -37.17 -10.35 -43.30
N GLY A 28 -37.46 -11.57 -42.85
CA GLY A 28 -38.69 -12.36 -42.78
C GLY A 28 -38.31 -13.86 -42.81
N ARG A 29 -39.21 -14.73 -42.30
CA ARG A 29 -39.31 -16.20 -42.46
C ARG A 29 -38.46 -17.17 -41.60
N ALA A 30 -39.19 -17.79 -40.67
CA ALA A 30 -39.53 -19.24 -40.57
C ALA A 30 -38.43 -20.32 -40.54
N GLY A 31 -38.49 -21.18 -39.51
CA GLY A 31 -37.91 -22.52 -39.52
C GLY A 31 -37.97 -23.24 -38.16
N ARG A 32 -38.97 -24.10 -37.97
CA ARG A 32 -39.11 -25.06 -36.84
C ARG A 32 -38.01 -26.13 -36.89
N ALA A 33 -37.62 -26.67 -35.72
CA ALA A 33 -37.74 -28.10 -35.38
C ALA A 33 -37.02 -28.44 -34.06
N GLU A 34 -37.71 -29.22 -33.23
CA GLU A 34 -37.32 -29.84 -31.96
C GLU A 34 -36.65 -31.22 -32.16
N PRO A 35 -36.20 -31.93 -31.09
CA PRO A 35 -35.05 -32.85 -31.09
C PRO A 35 -35.43 -34.33 -31.26
N PRO A 36 -34.50 -35.28 -31.03
CA PRO A 36 -34.80 -36.30 -30.02
C PRO A 36 -33.59 -36.83 -29.22
N ALA A 37 -33.90 -37.80 -28.36
CA ALA A 37 -33.22 -38.24 -27.15
C ALA A 37 -32.53 -39.63 -27.24
N SER A 38 -31.71 -39.90 -26.21
CA SER A 38 -31.53 -41.18 -25.46
C SER A 38 -30.95 -42.44 -26.12
N ARG A 39 -30.00 -43.09 -25.42
CA ARG A 39 -30.05 -44.44 -24.77
C ARG A 39 -28.63 -44.85 -24.27
N ARG A 40 -28.44 -45.14 -22.96
CA ARG A 40 -28.29 -46.46 -22.28
C ARG A 40 -27.19 -47.38 -22.89
N GLY A 41 -26.29 -48.06 -22.16
CA GLY A 41 -26.08 -48.28 -20.72
C GLY A 41 -24.94 -49.29 -20.43
N SER A 42 -24.71 -49.57 -19.12
CA SER A 42 -24.05 -50.75 -18.46
C SER A 42 -22.63 -51.19 -18.87
N GLY A 43 -21.69 -51.61 -18.02
CA GLY A 43 -21.62 -51.92 -16.57
C GLY A 43 -20.41 -52.86 -16.31
N THR A 44 -19.80 -52.77 -15.10
CA THR A 44 -19.09 -53.81 -14.30
C THR A 44 -17.88 -54.57 -14.91
N GLU A 45 -16.80 -55.04 -14.25
CA GLU A 45 -16.32 -55.23 -12.87
C GLU A 45 -14.86 -55.76 -12.94
N GLY A 46 -14.09 -55.73 -11.83
CA GLY A 46 -13.05 -56.74 -11.51
C GLY A 46 -11.56 -56.32 -11.50
N GLY A 47 -10.92 -56.28 -10.32
CA GLY A 47 -9.44 -56.38 -10.14
C GLY A 47 -8.96 -57.84 -10.06
N PRO A 48 -7.85 -58.22 -9.35
CA PRO A 48 -6.68 -57.47 -8.85
C PRO A 48 -5.31 -58.24 -8.97
N CYS A 49 -4.23 -57.67 -8.39
CA CYS A 49 -3.05 -58.32 -7.75
C CYS A 49 -1.84 -58.93 -8.53
N GLY A 50 -0.63 -58.61 -8.02
CA GLY A 50 0.63 -59.41 -8.04
C GLY A 50 1.57 -59.16 -9.23
N GLY A 51 2.91 -59.10 -9.17
CA GLY A 51 3.93 -59.37 -8.14
C GLY A 51 5.26 -59.75 -8.87
N GLY A 52 6.43 -59.45 -8.28
CA GLY A 52 7.77 -59.95 -8.69
C GLY A 52 8.46 -59.16 -9.81
N GLY A 53 9.67 -58.59 -9.62
CA GLY A 53 10.96 -59.30 -9.63
C GLY A 53 11.36 -59.59 -11.09
N THR A 54 12.44 -59.11 -11.69
CA THR A 54 13.87 -59.17 -11.32
C THR A 54 14.70 -58.41 -12.36
N ARG A 55 15.89 -57.92 -11.98
CA ARG A 55 16.93 -57.42 -12.90
C ARG A 55 17.41 -58.53 -13.85
N PRO A 56 18.03 -58.17 -14.98
CA PRO A 56 19.44 -58.53 -15.11
C PRO A 56 20.36 -57.47 -15.75
N HIS A 57 21.64 -57.87 -15.71
CA HIS A 57 22.93 -57.22 -15.95
C HIS A 57 23.19 -56.39 -17.23
N ARG A 58 24.18 -55.50 -17.06
CA ARG A 58 24.99 -54.77 -18.05
C ARG A 58 25.67 -55.66 -19.11
N PRO A 59 26.15 -55.04 -20.21
CA PRO A 59 27.60 -54.83 -20.36
C PRO A 59 28.05 -53.40 -20.72
N ARG A 60 29.35 -53.15 -20.51
CA ARG A 60 30.18 -51.94 -20.77
C ARG A 60 30.45 -51.81 -22.29
N HIS A 61 30.64 -50.64 -22.92
CA HIS A 61 31.71 -49.62 -22.94
C HIS A 61 31.16 -48.44 -23.81
N GLY A 62 31.63 -47.19 -23.87
CA GLY A 62 32.82 -46.51 -23.39
C GLY A 62 32.74 -44.98 -23.68
N ALA A 63 33.68 -44.26 -23.05
CA ALA A 63 34.29 -42.97 -23.41
C ALA A 63 33.48 -41.65 -23.56
N SER A 64 33.98 -40.67 -22.77
CA SER A 64 34.16 -39.24 -23.05
C SER A 64 33.05 -38.24 -22.63
N GLY A 65 33.50 -37.13 -22.00
CA GLY A 65 32.68 -35.94 -21.71
C GLY A 65 32.47 -35.63 -20.23
N ARG A 66 33.53 -35.36 -19.46
CA ARG A 66 33.41 -34.68 -18.16
C ARG A 66 33.39 -33.17 -18.42
N ASP A 67 32.26 -32.52 -18.12
CA ASP A 67 32.25 -31.10 -17.78
C ASP A 67 31.53 -30.91 -16.44
N LEU A 68 32.36 -30.66 -15.43
CA LEU A 68 31.99 -30.42 -14.05
C LEU A 68 31.50 -28.96 -13.92
N LEU A 69 30.21 -28.77 -13.66
CA LEU A 69 29.66 -27.51 -13.18
C LEU A 69 30.21 -27.22 -11.77
N PRO A 70 30.82 -26.05 -11.50
CA PRO A 70 31.27 -25.74 -10.16
C PRO A 70 30.08 -25.33 -9.28
N SER A 71 29.86 -26.11 -8.23
CA SER A 71 29.01 -25.76 -7.08
C SER A 71 29.70 -24.66 -6.25
N GLY A 72 29.63 -23.43 -6.75
CA GLY A 72 30.15 -22.25 -6.06
C GLY A 72 29.20 -21.76 -4.98
N ARG A 73 29.43 -22.16 -3.71
CA ARG A 73 29.00 -21.36 -2.57
C ARG A 73 29.67 -19.99 -2.71
N GLY A 74 28.91 -18.97 -3.09
CA GLY A 74 29.38 -17.58 -3.23
C GLY A 74 29.97 -17.07 -1.91
N ARG A 75 31.28 -17.25 -1.75
CA ARG A 75 32.10 -16.71 -0.68
C ARG A 75 32.27 -15.23 -0.97
N TRP A 76 31.90 -14.41 0.00
CA TRP A 76 32.15 -12.97 0.02
C TRP A 76 33.65 -12.72 -0.17
N SER A 77 34.07 -12.24 -1.33
CA SER A 77 35.37 -11.60 -1.46
C SER A 77 35.27 -10.22 -0.81
N ARG A 78 35.87 -10.07 0.37
CA ARG A 78 36.11 -8.77 1.00
C ARG A 78 36.99 -7.95 0.05
N VAL A 79 36.39 -7.04 -0.71
CA VAL A 79 37.14 -5.92 -1.27
C VAL A 79 37.42 -4.98 -0.09
N ARG A 80 38.65 -5.02 0.43
CA ARG A 80 39.17 -3.98 1.30
C ARG A 80 39.32 -2.71 0.47
N THR A 81 38.43 -1.75 0.65
CA THR A 81 38.71 -0.36 0.30
C THR A 81 39.21 0.35 1.54
N ASP A 82 40.54 0.47 1.65
CA ASP A 82 41.17 1.44 2.53
C ASP A 82 40.87 2.85 2.00
N ARG A 83 39.77 3.44 2.48
CA ARG A 83 39.61 4.90 2.54
C ARG A 83 38.84 5.25 3.80
N VAL A 84 39.60 5.61 4.82
CA VAL A 84 39.14 6.34 6.00
C VAL A 84 38.39 7.59 5.52
N ARG A 85 37.06 7.57 5.58
CA ARG A 85 36.22 8.75 5.39
C ARG A 85 35.79 9.23 6.78
N GLN A 86 36.12 10.49 7.05
CA GLN A 86 35.81 11.18 8.30
C GLN A 86 34.31 11.11 8.67
N PRO A 87 33.97 11.19 9.97
CA PRO A 87 32.59 11.07 10.42
C PRO A 87 31.74 12.17 9.80
N THR A 88 30.75 11.76 9.00
CA THR A 88 29.70 12.65 8.50
C THR A 88 28.85 13.15 9.68
N PRO A 89 28.39 14.41 9.67
CA PRO A 89 27.58 14.93 10.75
C PRO A 89 26.32 14.08 10.93
N SER A 90 26.05 13.72 12.18
CA SER A 90 25.08 12.70 12.59
C SER A 90 23.77 12.70 11.78
N LEU A 91 23.39 11.50 11.31
CA LEU A 91 22.14 11.19 10.59
C LEU A 91 20.86 11.59 11.34
N ARG A 92 20.95 12.01 12.61
CA ARG A 92 19.80 12.44 13.42
C ARG A 92 19.14 13.72 12.89
N ARG A 93 19.82 14.51 12.04
CA ARG A 93 19.32 15.80 11.52
C ARG A 93 18.80 15.76 10.07
N ARG A 94 18.31 14.62 9.57
CA ARG A 94 17.83 14.47 8.17
C ARG A 94 16.60 13.58 8.01
N LEU A 95 15.63 13.69 8.93
CA LEU A 95 14.28 13.14 8.77
C LEU A 95 13.24 14.22 8.43
N ARG A 96 13.68 15.45 8.19
CA ARG A 96 12.81 16.57 7.85
C ARG A 96 13.11 16.92 6.39
N GLY A 97 12.23 16.48 5.48
CA GLY A 97 12.20 17.01 4.12
C GLY A 97 12.11 18.55 4.16
N PRO A 98 12.44 19.23 3.06
CA PRO A 98 12.42 20.69 3.00
C PRO A 98 10.99 21.16 3.27
N ARG A 99 10.82 21.95 4.32
CA ARG A 99 9.53 22.51 4.71
C ARG A 99 9.23 23.70 3.78
N ARG A 100 8.08 23.71 3.09
CA ARG A 100 7.34 24.98 2.97
C ARG A 100 7.15 25.50 4.40
N GLY A 101 7.29 26.80 4.62
CA GLY A 101 7.32 27.41 5.96
C GLY A 101 6.38 26.72 6.96
N ARG A 102 6.86 26.53 8.20
CA ARG A 102 6.10 25.85 9.27
C ARG A 102 4.65 26.40 9.28
N PRO A 103 3.61 25.54 9.39
CA PRO A 103 2.24 26.03 9.38
C PRO A 103 2.08 27.13 10.42
N ALA A 104 1.45 28.24 10.02
CA ALA A 104 1.18 29.36 10.91
C ALA A 104 0.17 28.97 12.00
N ALA A 105 -0.63 27.93 11.76
CA ALA A 105 -1.57 27.40 12.72
C ALA A 105 -0.98 26.31 13.63
N THR A 106 -1.53 26.23 14.83
CA THR A 106 -1.27 25.19 15.84
C THR A 106 -2.58 24.52 16.24
N GLY A 107 -2.52 23.29 16.74
CA GLY A 107 -3.69 22.59 17.23
C GLY A 107 -3.34 21.20 17.79
N VAL A 108 -4.28 20.62 18.53
CA VAL A 108 -4.13 19.31 19.16
C VAL A 108 -4.79 18.25 18.29
N LEU A 109 -4.03 17.21 17.96
CA LEU A 109 -4.50 16.05 17.21
C LEU A 109 -4.61 14.85 18.14
N ARG A 110 -5.64 14.01 17.93
CA ARG A 110 -5.82 12.72 18.62
C ARG A 110 -5.87 12.87 20.15
N GLN A 111 -6.57 13.88 20.66
CA GLN A 111 -6.83 14.01 22.09
C GLN A 111 -7.70 12.83 22.57
N VAL A 112 -8.69 12.46 21.75
CA VAL A 112 -9.42 11.19 21.89
C VAL A 112 -9.40 10.41 20.57
N ALA A 113 -9.58 9.09 20.62
CA ALA A 113 -9.58 8.25 19.41
C ALA A 113 -10.65 8.69 18.40
N ALA A 114 -11.80 9.18 18.88
CA ALA A 114 -12.91 9.65 18.06
C ALA A 114 -12.59 10.91 17.23
N ASP A 115 -11.52 11.63 17.56
CA ASP A 115 -11.01 12.78 16.78
C ASP A 115 -10.35 12.34 15.49
N PHE A 116 -10.01 11.06 15.36
CA PHE A 116 -9.34 10.52 14.20
C PHE A 116 -10.10 9.30 13.70
N ARG A 117 -11.02 9.53 12.76
CA ARG A 117 -11.83 8.47 12.16
C ARG A 117 -11.30 8.12 10.79
N VAL A 118 -11.17 6.82 10.52
CA VAL A 118 -10.73 6.29 9.23
C VAL A 118 -11.74 5.26 8.75
N ASP A 119 -12.20 5.39 7.51
CA ASP A 119 -13.10 4.44 6.86
C ASP A 119 -12.44 3.91 5.59
N GLU A 120 -12.29 2.61 5.49
CA GLU A 120 -11.64 1.94 4.36
C GLU A 120 -12.62 1.70 3.21
N GLU A 121 -12.19 2.07 2.01
CA GLU A 121 -12.92 1.85 0.79
C GLU A 121 -12.20 0.80 -0.07
N LEU A 122 -12.84 -0.36 -0.29
CA LEU A 122 -12.29 -1.42 -1.14
C LEU A 122 -12.24 -1.00 -2.62
N GLY A 123 -13.20 -0.18 -3.06
CA GLY A 123 -13.35 0.21 -4.47
C GLY A 123 -14.04 -0.83 -5.35
N PHE A 124 -14.44 -1.96 -4.77
CA PHE A 124 -15.28 -2.98 -5.37
C PHE A 124 -16.30 -3.47 -4.33
N GLY A 125 -17.43 -3.99 -4.80
CA GLY A 125 -18.41 -4.66 -3.94
C GLY A 125 -18.02 -6.12 -3.72
N PRO A 126 -18.26 -6.69 -2.53
CA PRO A 126 -18.23 -8.14 -2.34
C PRO A 126 -19.20 -8.83 -3.32
N THR A 127 -18.84 -10.03 -3.77
CA THR A 127 -19.58 -10.76 -4.83
C THR A 127 -20.90 -11.33 -4.35
N GLY A 128 -21.10 -11.48 -3.03
CA GLY A 128 -22.31 -12.08 -2.45
C GLY A 128 -22.26 -13.60 -2.39
N SER A 129 -21.23 -14.23 -2.94
CA SER A 129 -20.99 -15.68 -2.91
C SER A 129 -19.50 -16.00 -2.67
N GLY A 130 -19.19 -17.23 -2.27
CA GLY A 130 -17.83 -17.72 -2.07
C GLY A 130 -17.53 -18.16 -0.63
N GLU A 131 -16.36 -18.77 -0.43
CA GLU A 131 -15.95 -19.34 0.87
C GLU A 131 -15.47 -18.28 1.88
N HIS A 132 -15.12 -17.08 1.42
CA HIS A 132 -14.69 -16.00 2.28
C HIS A 132 -15.87 -15.15 2.73
N LEU A 133 -15.89 -14.83 4.01
CA LEU A 133 -16.79 -13.86 4.61
C LEU A 133 -16.03 -12.54 4.79
N TYR A 134 -16.45 -11.52 4.06
CA TYR A 134 -15.98 -10.15 4.22
C TYR A 134 -16.75 -9.49 5.36
N LEU A 135 -15.99 -8.98 6.32
CA LEU A 135 -16.48 -8.35 7.53
C LEU A 135 -16.07 -6.89 7.51
N ARG A 136 -17.03 -5.97 7.53
CA ARG A 136 -16.75 -4.57 7.81
C ARG A 136 -16.73 -4.39 9.31
N VAL A 137 -15.57 -4.06 9.87
CA VAL A 137 -15.34 -4.07 11.31
C VAL A 137 -14.96 -2.68 11.78
N ARG A 138 -15.72 -2.14 12.73
CA ARG A 138 -15.35 -0.96 13.51
C ARG A 138 -14.47 -1.36 14.68
N CYS A 139 -13.33 -0.72 14.82
CA CYS A 139 -12.36 -0.95 15.88
C CYS A 139 -12.04 0.36 16.62
N GLU A 140 -11.96 0.27 17.95
CA GLU A 140 -11.57 1.38 18.83
C GLU A 140 -10.45 0.92 19.78
N GLU A 141 -9.36 1.68 19.89
CA GLU A 141 -8.20 1.32 20.74
C GLU A 141 -7.60 -0.08 20.48
N ARG A 142 -7.77 -0.60 19.27
CA ARG A 142 -7.23 -1.88 18.78
C ARG A 142 -6.46 -1.65 17.49
N THR A 143 -5.32 -2.32 17.34
CA THR A 143 -4.63 -2.40 16.04
C THR A 143 -5.35 -3.37 15.12
N THR A 144 -5.08 -3.29 13.81
CA THR A 144 -5.56 -4.29 12.84
C THR A 144 -5.18 -5.72 13.23
N THR A 145 -3.98 -5.95 13.77
CA THR A 145 -3.53 -7.28 14.21
C THR A 145 -4.24 -7.78 15.48
N GLN A 146 -4.61 -6.88 16.39
CA GLN A 146 -5.40 -7.25 17.57
C GLN A 146 -6.84 -7.61 17.16
N ALA A 147 -7.46 -6.81 16.28
CA ALA A 147 -8.77 -7.12 15.72
C ALA A 147 -8.75 -8.43 14.93
N GLN A 148 -7.70 -8.67 14.12
CA GLN A 148 -7.47 -9.93 13.42
C GLN A 148 -7.47 -11.13 14.39
N ALA A 149 -6.77 -11.02 15.53
CA ALA A 149 -6.73 -12.09 16.53
C ALA A 149 -8.09 -12.33 17.21
N VAL A 150 -8.86 -11.27 17.47
CA VAL A 150 -10.23 -11.39 17.99
C VAL A 150 -11.13 -12.12 16.99
N LEU A 151 -11.11 -11.70 15.72
CA LEU A 151 -11.89 -12.35 14.66
C LEU A 151 -11.47 -13.80 14.46
N ALA A 152 -10.17 -14.09 14.48
CA ALA A 152 -9.67 -15.45 14.33
C ALA A 152 -10.22 -16.39 15.41
N ARG A 153 -10.21 -15.96 16.67
CA ARG A 153 -10.82 -16.73 17.77
C ARG A 153 -12.34 -16.87 17.60
N CYS A 154 -13.02 -15.77 17.27
CA CYS A 154 -14.47 -15.74 17.07
C CYS A 154 -14.95 -16.74 16.00
N PHE A 155 -14.20 -16.90 14.92
CA PHE A 155 -14.52 -17.81 13.81
C PHE A 155 -13.80 -19.17 13.89
N GLY A 156 -13.01 -19.42 14.94
CA GLY A 156 -12.29 -20.69 15.11
C GLY A 156 -11.21 -20.96 14.05
N VAL A 157 -10.59 -19.92 13.49
CA VAL A 157 -9.57 -20.04 12.43
C VAL A 157 -8.20 -19.55 12.89
N ALA A 158 -7.14 -19.89 12.15
CA ALA A 158 -5.82 -19.30 12.40
C ALA A 158 -5.82 -17.81 12.05
N ALA A 159 -5.07 -17.00 12.82
CA ALA A 159 -4.95 -15.55 12.55
C ALA A 159 -4.50 -15.25 11.12
N MET A 160 -3.61 -16.08 10.56
CA MET A 160 -3.16 -15.93 9.19
C MET A 160 -4.27 -16.11 8.14
N ASP A 161 -5.37 -16.80 8.45
CA ASP A 161 -6.52 -16.99 7.56
C ASP A 161 -7.48 -15.81 7.54
N VAL A 162 -7.35 -14.92 8.52
CA VAL A 162 -8.00 -13.62 8.52
C VAL A 162 -7.17 -12.62 7.71
N GLY A 163 -7.66 -12.25 6.52
CA GLY A 163 -7.04 -11.27 5.62
C GLY A 163 -7.50 -9.83 5.91
N TYR A 164 -6.70 -8.84 5.51
CA TYR A 164 -6.99 -7.40 5.60
C TYR A 164 -6.20 -6.63 4.54
N ALA A 165 -6.69 -5.45 4.14
CA ALA A 165 -6.08 -4.64 3.08
C ALA A 165 -4.96 -3.69 3.55
N GLY A 166 -4.95 -3.31 4.82
CA GLY A 166 -3.89 -2.45 5.36
C GLY A 166 -3.88 -2.41 6.88
N MET A 167 -2.78 -1.89 7.45
CA MET A 167 -2.70 -1.63 8.88
C MET A 167 -3.33 -0.27 9.19
N LYS A 168 -4.12 -0.21 10.25
CA LYS A 168 -4.72 1.00 10.79
C LYS A 168 -4.17 1.30 12.17
N ASP A 169 -4.27 2.57 12.57
CA ASP A 169 -3.74 3.07 13.84
C ASP A 169 -4.62 2.65 15.02
N ARG A 170 -4.00 2.40 16.17
CA ARG A 170 -4.70 2.09 17.43
C ARG A 170 -5.38 3.32 18.02
N HIS A 171 -4.77 4.50 17.86
CA HIS A 171 -5.26 5.75 18.43
C HIS A 171 -6.21 6.46 17.45
N ALA A 172 -7.20 5.71 16.96
CA ALA A 172 -8.19 6.11 15.98
C ALA A 172 -9.43 5.23 16.10
N VAL A 173 -10.59 5.74 15.67
CA VAL A 173 -11.76 4.90 15.37
C VAL A 173 -11.66 4.48 13.92
N THR A 174 -11.58 3.17 13.66
CA THR A 174 -11.28 2.66 12.32
C THR A 174 -12.41 1.74 11.85
N ARG A 175 -12.83 1.91 10.60
CA ARG A 175 -13.66 0.95 9.87
C ARG A 175 -12.81 0.35 8.78
N GLN A 176 -12.61 -0.95 8.83
CA GLN A 176 -11.82 -1.66 7.83
C GLN A 176 -12.45 -2.99 7.49
N TRP A 177 -12.10 -3.50 6.31
CA TRP A 177 -12.56 -4.80 5.86
C TRP A 177 -11.56 -5.89 6.27
N PHE A 178 -12.13 -6.99 6.76
CA PHE A 178 -11.42 -8.24 6.97
C PHE A 178 -12.06 -9.32 6.10
N SER A 179 -11.29 -10.34 5.73
CA SER A 179 -11.83 -11.55 5.12
C SER A 179 -11.51 -12.75 5.98
N VAL A 180 -12.50 -13.57 6.31
CA VAL A 180 -12.30 -14.83 7.03
C VAL A 180 -12.73 -15.97 6.12
N ARG A 181 -11.95 -17.04 5.99
CA ARG A 181 -12.45 -18.26 5.33
C ARG A 181 -13.31 -19.02 6.33
N ALA A 182 -14.62 -18.91 6.20
CA ALA A 182 -15.58 -19.44 7.18
C ALA A 182 -16.79 -20.05 6.44
N PRO A 183 -16.67 -21.25 5.84
CA PRO A 183 -17.78 -21.89 5.17
C PRO A 183 -18.90 -22.20 6.17
N GLY A 184 -20.13 -21.76 5.87
CA GLY A 184 -21.31 -22.04 6.70
C GLY A 184 -21.40 -21.29 8.04
N LEU A 185 -20.40 -20.51 8.44
CA LEU A 185 -20.40 -19.74 9.68
C LEU A 185 -20.46 -18.23 9.42
N ASP A 186 -21.68 -17.69 9.42
CA ASP A 186 -21.94 -16.26 9.15
C ASP A 186 -22.36 -15.44 10.37
N SER A 187 -22.81 -16.09 11.45
CA SER A 187 -23.46 -15.42 12.56
C SER A 187 -22.53 -14.97 13.69
N ALA A 188 -21.28 -15.48 13.74
CA ALA A 188 -20.36 -15.30 14.86
C ALA A 188 -20.13 -13.82 15.24
N VAL A 189 -20.16 -13.55 16.55
CA VAL A 189 -20.03 -12.21 17.12
C VAL A 189 -18.78 -12.16 18.00
N PRO A 190 -17.90 -11.15 17.83
CA PRO A 190 -16.75 -10.96 18.71
C PRO A 190 -17.15 -10.73 20.17
N ASP A 191 -16.32 -11.24 21.08
CA ASP A 191 -16.43 -11.03 22.53
C ASP A 191 -15.89 -9.67 23.00
N ASP A 192 -15.05 -9.02 22.19
CA ASP A 192 -14.48 -7.71 22.47
C ASP A 192 -15.41 -6.58 21.99
N PRO A 193 -16.02 -5.76 22.87
CA PRO A 193 -16.92 -4.67 22.48
C PRO A 193 -16.22 -3.58 21.66
N ARG A 194 -14.88 -3.58 21.63
CA ARG A 194 -14.08 -2.67 20.83
C ARG A 194 -13.85 -3.15 19.40
N VAL A 195 -14.34 -4.34 19.04
CA VAL A 195 -14.26 -4.93 17.72
C VAL A 195 -15.68 -5.30 17.28
N VAL A 196 -16.34 -4.40 16.57
CA VAL A 196 -17.76 -4.54 16.20
C VAL A 196 -17.88 -4.83 14.71
N ILE A 197 -18.51 -5.94 14.36
CA ILE A 197 -18.85 -6.26 12.97
C ILE A 197 -20.11 -5.45 12.59
N GLU A 198 -19.96 -4.49 11.67
CA GLU A 198 -21.05 -3.63 11.18
C GLU A 198 -21.70 -4.18 9.91
N ALA A 199 -20.97 -4.96 9.09
CA ALA A 199 -21.52 -5.59 7.90
C ALA A 199 -20.83 -6.92 7.57
N ARG A 200 -21.55 -7.80 6.88
CA ARG A 200 -21.12 -9.14 6.48
C ARG A 200 -21.53 -9.42 5.06
N MET A 201 -20.60 -9.84 4.20
CA MET A 201 -20.90 -10.19 2.80
C MET A 201 -19.97 -11.30 2.32
N ARG A 202 -20.45 -12.23 1.49
CA ARG A 202 -19.60 -13.29 0.93
C ARG A 202 -18.73 -12.78 -0.22
N HIS A 203 -17.55 -13.37 -0.34
CA HIS A 203 -16.64 -13.13 -1.45
C HIS A 203 -15.82 -14.38 -1.81
N GLU A 204 -15.38 -14.45 -3.06
CA GLU A 204 -14.66 -15.62 -3.60
C GLU A 204 -13.22 -15.69 -3.10
N ARG A 205 -12.56 -14.55 -2.92
CA ARG A 205 -11.12 -14.47 -2.61
C ARG A 205 -10.85 -13.85 -1.25
N LYS A 206 -9.77 -14.30 -0.62
CA LYS A 206 -9.19 -13.65 0.55
C LYS A 206 -8.75 -12.22 0.24
N LEU A 207 -9.02 -11.30 1.15
CA LEU A 207 -8.54 -9.93 1.11
C LEU A 207 -7.03 -9.90 1.42
N ARG A 208 -6.26 -9.21 0.57
CA ARG A 208 -4.79 -9.13 0.66
C ARG A 208 -4.33 -7.69 0.93
N PRO A 209 -3.13 -7.51 1.50
CA PRO A 209 -2.55 -6.19 1.67
C PRO A 209 -2.46 -5.44 0.33
N GLY A 210 -3.01 -4.22 0.30
CA GLY A 210 -3.10 -3.39 -0.91
C GLY A 210 -4.45 -3.42 -1.62
N ASP A 211 -5.37 -4.33 -1.27
CA ASP A 211 -6.69 -4.47 -1.94
C ASP A 211 -7.71 -3.38 -1.56
N HIS A 212 -7.26 -2.21 -1.09
CA HIS A 212 -8.14 -1.07 -0.83
C HIS A 212 -7.89 0.03 -1.86
N ARG A 213 -8.97 0.69 -2.27
CA ARG A 213 -8.93 1.85 -3.17
C ARG A 213 -8.54 3.12 -2.46
N ALA A 214 -9.06 3.35 -1.26
CA ALA A 214 -8.85 4.61 -0.56
C ALA A 214 -9.12 4.48 0.95
N ASN A 215 -8.79 5.54 1.68
CA ASN A 215 -9.22 5.73 3.05
C ASN A 215 -9.89 7.10 3.16
N SER A 216 -11.15 7.10 3.58
CA SER A 216 -11.91 8.29 3.97
C SER A 216 -11.55 8.66 5.40
N PHE A 217 -11.26 9.94 5.64
CA PHE A 217 -10.89 10.47 6.93
C PHE A 217 -11.94 11.47 7.43
N ALA A 218 -12.25 11.42 8.72
CA ALA A 218 -12.94 12.50 9.42
C ALA A 218 -12.12 12.83 10.67
N ILE A 219 -11.53 14.03 10.69
CA ILE A 219 -10.53 14.43 11.67
C ILE A 219 -10.98 15.71 12.36
N VAL A 220 -10.82 15.75 13.68
CA VAL A 220 -11.00 16.95 14.50
C VAL A 220 -9.62 17.40 14.96
N VAL A 221 -9.26 18.63 14.60
CA VAL A 221 -8.13 19.35 15.17
C VAL A 221 -8.69 20.24 16.27
N ARG A 222 -8.30 19.99 17.51
CA ARG A 222 -8.80 20.71 18.68
C ARG A 222 -7.97 21.94 18.97
N ASP A 223 -8.60 22.96 19.52
CA ASP A 223 -7.97 24.21 19.94
C ASP A 223 -7.08 24.83 18.85
N VAL A 224 -7.63 24.92 17.63
CA VAL A 224 -6.90 25.48 16.49
C VAL A 224 -6.67 26.98 16.67
N ARG A 225 -5.43 27.42 16.49
CA ARG A 225 -5.03 28.83 16.57
C ARG A 225 -4.16 29.19 15.38
N GLY A 226 -4.20 30.44 14.94
CA GLY A 226 -3.46 30.93 13.77
C GLY A 226 -4.17 30.65 12.45
N ASP A 227 -3.55 31.04 11.33
CA ASP A 227 -4.14 30.86 10.01
C ASP A 227 -3.86 29.47 9.43
N TRP A 228 -4.94 28.74 9.17
CA TRP A 228 -4.96 27.41 8.58
C TRP A 228 -5.71 27.38 7.25
N ARG A 229 -6.44 28.44 6.89
CA ARG A 229 -7.44 28.43 5.81
C ARG A 229 -6.76 28.40 4.45
N GLU A 230 -5.78 29.29 4.26
CA GLU A 230 -4.99 29.36 3.02
C GLU A 230 -4.29 28.03 2.74
N ASN A 231 -3.78 27.36 3.78
CA ASN A 231 -3.15 26.04 3.64
C ASN A 231 -4.14 24.98 3.17
N LEU A 232 -5.38 24.96 3.67
CA LEU A 232 -6.40 24.01 3.20
C LEU A 232 -6.82 24.27 1.76
N GLU A 233 -6.96 25.53 1.37
CA GLU A 233 -7.28 25.91 -0.02
C GLU A 233 -6.15 25.45 -0.96
N HIS A 234 -4.89 25.70 -0.59
CA HIS A 234 -3.73 25.20 -1.31
C HIS A 234 -3.70 23.66 -1.38
N LEU A 235 -4.03 22.96 -0.29
CA LEU A 235 -4.06 21.50 -0.28
C LEU A 235 -5.13 20.92 -1.20
N ALA A 236 -6.30 21.55 -1.26
CA ALA A 236 -7.40 21.15 -2.13
C ALA A 236 -7.02 21.29 -3.61
N GLU A 237 -6.35 22.38 -3.98
CA GLU A 237 -5.98 22.66 -5.38
C GLU A 237 -4.70 21.95 -5.82
N ARG A 238 -3.70 21.90 -4.94
CA ARG A 238 -2.32 21.58 -5.31
C ARG A 238 -1.83 20.25 -4.76
N GLY A 239 -2.55 19.69 -3.79
CA GLY A 239 -2.13 18.52 -3.03
C GLY A 239 -0.90 18.81 -2.15
N PHE A 240 -0.26 17.75 -1.70
CA PHE A 240 0.92 17.79 -0.83
C PHE A 240 1.96 16.74 -1.22
N PRO A 241 3.24 16.93 -0.81
CA PRO A 241 4.27 15.92 -1.01
C PRO A 241 3.93 14.59 -0.32
N ASN A 242 3.88 13.50 -1.10
CA ASN A 242 3.41 12.19 -0.68
C ASN A 242 4.47 11.34 0.07
N TYR A 243 5.17 11.97 1.03
CA TYR A 243 6.16 11.31 1.87
C TYR A 243 5.59 10.09 2.62
N PHE A 244 6.41 9.07 2.81
CA PHE A 244 6.16 8.08 3.84
C PHE A 244 6.23 8.75 5.22
N GLY A 245 5.16 8.62 6.01
CA GLY A 245 5.10 9.17 7.36
C GLY A 245 6.01 8.44 8.35
N GLU A 246 6.28 9.09 9.49
CA GLU A 246 7.17 8.59 10.56
C GLU A 246 6.82 7.17 11.03
N GLN A 247 5.52 6.83 11.06
CA GLN A 247 5.04 5.50 11.44
C GLN A 247 5.68 4.37 10.61
N ARG A 248 6.03 4.64 9.34
CA ARG A 248 6.69 3.66 8.46
C ARG A 248 8.08 3.26 8.96
N PHE A 249 8.76 4.17 9.65
CA PHE A 249 10.12 4.00 10.14
C PHE A 249 10.17 3.50 11.59
N GLY A 250 9.02 3.15 12.17
CA GLY A 250 8.90 2.72 13.56
C GLY A 250 9.02 3.88 14.56
N ARG A 251 8.93 3.57 15.85
CA ARG A 251 9.03 4.57 16.92
C ARG A 251 10.36 5.32 16.81
N CYS A 252 10.27 6.65 16.69
CA CYS A 252 11.42 7.55 16.54
C CYS A 252 12.40 7.16 15.40
N GLY A 253 11.89 6.54 14.33
CA GLY A 253 12.72 6.11 13.20
C GLY A 253 13.61 4.88 13.48
N GLY A 254 13.36 4.15 14.57
CA GLY A 254 14.20 3.04 15.03
C GLY A 254 14.33 1.86 14.05
N ASN A 255 13.48 1.76 13.02
CA ASN A 255 13.63 0.73 12.00
C ASN A 255 14.76 1.06 11.01
N ILE A 256 15.08 2.34 10.77
CA ILE A 256 16.14 2.74 9.84
C ILE A 256 17.51 2.18 10.26
N PRO A 257 18.03 2.43 11.47
CA PRO A 257 19.33 1.90 11.87
C PRO A 257 19.36 0.37 11.89
N LYS A 258 18.24 -0.30 12.24
CA LYS A 258 18.11 -1.76 12.18
C LYS A 258 18.15 -2.27 10.74
N ALA A 259 17.47 -1.56 9.83
CA ALA A 259 17.47 -1.82 8.40
C ALA A 259 18.80 -1.46 7.73
N LEU A 260 19.66 -0.64 8.32
CA LEU A 260 21.03 -0.43 7.82
C LEU A 260 22.02 -1.43 8.44
N ALA A 261 21.76 -1.89 9.67
CA ALA A 261 22.63 -2.87 10.33
C ALA A 261 22.69 -4.21 9.57
N TRP A 262 21.55 -4.73 9.09
CA TRP A 262 21.56 -5.98 8.30
C TRP A 262 22.19 -5.81 6.92
N VAL A 263 22.06 -4.62 6.31
CA VAL A 263 22.74 -4.27 5.05
C VAL A 263 24.25 -4.38 5.25
N ARG A 264 24.78 -3.73 6.30
CA ARG A 264 26.20 -3.81 6.66
C ARG A 264 26.67 -5.23 7.02
N ALA A 265 25.80 -6.03 7.64
CA ALA A 265 26.10 -7.41 7.99
C ALA A 265 25.99 -8.39 6.79
N GLY A 266 25.43 -7.95 5.66
CA GLY A 266 25.25 -8.79 4.47
C GLY A 266 24.24 -9.94 4.63
N ARG A 267 23.43 -9.94 5.70
CA ARG A 267 22.55 -11.08 6.03
C ARG A 267 21.12 -10.62 6.36
N PRO A 268 20.11 -11.03 5.57
CA PRO A 268 18.71 -10.77 5.89
C PRO A 268 18.27 -11.31 7.25
N PRO A 269 17.38 -10.59 7.97
CA PRO A 269 16.68 -11.17 9.10
C PRO A 269 16.01 -12.49 8.71
N CYS A 270 16.19 -13.54 9.52
CA CYS A 270 15.60 -14.84 9.26
C CYS A 270 14.06 -14.79 9.32
N ARG A 271 13.52 -13.97 10.22
CA ARG A 271 12.07 -13.81 10.38
C ARG A 271 11.51 -13.01 9.20
N ARG A 272 10.64 -13.67 8.40
CA ARG A 272 10.02 -13.11 7.18
C ARG A 272 9.39 -11.73 7.41
N PHE A 273 8.65 -11.56 8.51
CA PHE A 273 8.00 -10.29 8.84
C PHE A 273 9.01 -9.16 9.06
N VAL A 274 10.05 -9.41 9.86
CA VAL A 274 11.12 -8.42 10.15
C VAL A 274 11.86 -8.05 8.87
N ARG A 275 12.16 -9.05 8.03
CA ARG A 275 12.78 -8.83 6.71
C ARG A 275 11.93 -7.93 5.81
N ALA A 276 10.63 -8.23 5.70
CA ALA A 276 9.70 -7.42 4.90
C ALA A 276 9.60 -5.97 5.43
N LEU A 277 9.58 -5.79 6.76
CA LEU A 277 9.58 -4.48 7.40
C LEU A 277 10.85 -3.68 7.08
N HIS A 278 12.04 -4.30 7.18
CA HIS A 278 13.31 -3.64 6.87
C HIS A 278 13.41 -3.25 5.39
N ILE A 279 13.01 -4.15 4.48
CA ILE A 279 12.93 -3.87 3.03
C ILE A 279 12.00 -2.67 2.77
N SER A 280 10.81 -2.67 3.37
CA SER A 280 9.86 -1.56 3.23
C SER A 280 10.43 -0.24 3.78
N THR A 281 11.23 -0.30 4.85
CA THR A 281 11.84 0.87 5.49
C THR A 281 12.89 1.50 4.56
N LEU A 282 13.79 0.69 3.98
CA LEU A 282 14.83 1.18 3.06
C LEU A 282 14.22 1.81 1.80
N ARG A 283 13.26 1.14 1.17
CA ARG A 283 12.57 1.67 -0.02
C ARG A 283 11.86 2.99 0.28
N ALA A 284 11.21 3.09 1.44
CA ALA A 284 10.55 4.31 1.88
C ALA A 284 11.53 5.47 2.11
N GLN A 285 12.72 5.18 2.65
CA GLN A 285 13.76 6.19 2.85
C GLN A 285 14.29 6.73 1.52
N ILE A 286 14.65 5.85 0.58
CA ILE A 286 15.13 6.25 -0.76
C ILE A 286 14.07 7.09 -1.47
N PHE A 287 12.81 6.66 -1.45
CA PHE A 287 11.69 7.43 -2.01
C PHE A 287 11.57 8.83 -1.37
N ASN A 288 11.63 8.90 -0.02
CA ASN A 288 11.54 10.16 0.70
C ASN A 288 12.70 11.09 0.36
N ASP A 289 13.91 10.57 0.13
CA ASP A 289 15.07 11.39 -0.24
C ASP A 289 14.95 11.93 -1.68
N VAL A 290 14.43 11.14 -2.64
CA VAL A 290 14.11 11.61 -4.00
C VAL A 290 13.03 12.69 -3.97
N LEU A 291 11.92 12.44 -3.27
CA LEU A 291 10.88 13.45 -3.08
C LEU A 291 11.43 14.68 -2.35
N GLY A 292 12.37 14.49 -1.42
CA GLY A 292 13.13 15.55 -0.76
C GLY A 292 13.78 16.51 -1.75
N LEU A 293 14.58 15.99 -2.69
CA LEU A 293 15.23 16.81 -3.72
C LEU A 293 14.21 17.53 -4.60
N ARG A 294 13.19 16.81 -5.07
CA ARG A 294 12.08 17.35 -5.88
C ARG A 294 11.29 18.46 -5.18
N VAL A 295 11.25 18.46 -3.85
CA VAL A 295 10.64 19.55 -3.08
C VAL A 295 11.59 20.74 -2.94
N GLN A 296 12.90 20.52 -2.84
CA GLN A 296 13.91 21.59 -2.79
C GLN A 296 13.97 22.37 -4.10
N ASP A 297 13.93 21.67 -5.23
CA ASP A 297 13.97 22.26 -6.57
C ASP A 297 12.60 22.77 -7.04
N GLY A 298 11.52 22.55 -6.27
CA GLY A 298 10.17 22.96 -6.60
C GLY A 298 9.46 22.12 -7.67
N SER A 299 10.10 21.08 -8.21
CA SER A 299 9.60 20.27 -9.33
C SER A 299 8.69 19.11 -8.93
N TRP A 300 8.46 18.85 -7.64
CA TRP A 300 7.69 17.68 -7.14
C TRP A 300 6.26 17.52 -7.70
N ARG A 301 5.67 18.56 -8.30
CA ARG A 301 4.36 18.52 -8.98
C ARG A 301 4.47 18.41 -10.50
N THR A 302 5.66 18.65 -11.05
CA THR A 302 5.91 18.73 -12.48
C THR A 302 6.43 17.39 -12.97
N VAL A 303 5.82 16.89 -14.05
CA VAL A 303 6.36 15.75 -14.81
C VAL A 303 7.62 16.22 -15.52
N LEU A 304 8.76 15.64 -15.18
CA LEU A 304 10.05 15.93 -15.81
C LEU A 304 10.26 14.99 -17.00
N ASP A 305 11.22 15.36 -17.86
CA ASP A 305 11.65 14.49 -18.93
C ASP A 305 12.19 13.16 -18.37
N GLY A 306 11.73 12.06 -18.99
CA GLY A 306 12.01 10.70 -18.56
C GLY A 306 11.33 10.25 -17.26
N ASP A 307 10.34 10.98 -16.74
CA ASP A 307 9.49 10.48 -15.65
C ASP A 307 8.74 9.21 -16.13
N PRO A 308 8.79 8.10 -15.37
CA PRO A 308 8.01 6.92 -15.71
C PRO A 308 6.52 7.25 -15.64
N ALA A 309 5.79 6.91 -16.70
CA ALA A 309 4.37 7.15 -16.77
C ALA A 309 3.63 6.40 -15.65
N ALA A 310 3.10 7.14 -14.67
CA ALA A 310 2.02 6.64 -13.82
C ALA A 310 0.68 7.04 -14.46
N CYS A 311 0.24 6.25 -15.44
CA CYS A 311 -1.07 6.42 -16.05
C CYS A 311 -2.14 5.91 -15.08
N GLY A 312 -2.66 6.81 -14.24
CA GLY A 312 -3.85 6.58 -13.42
C GLY A 312 -4.98 7.50 -13.88
N GLY A 313 -5.49 7.32 -15.09
CA GLY A 313 -6.49 8.20 -15.72
C GLY A 313 -5.88 9.32 -16.58
N ALA A 314 -6.64 10.40 -16.81
CA ALA A 314 -6.38 11.43 -17.83
C ALA A 314 -5.23 12.42 -17.54
N GLU A 315 -4.52 12.31 -16.41
CA GLU A 315 -3.39 13.19 -16.06
C GLU A 315 -2.22 12.36 -15.49
N CYS A 316 -1.04 12.51 -16.10
CA CYS A 316 0.19 11.90 -15.60
C CYS A 316 0.66 12.65 -14.34
N SER A 317 0.82 11.93 -13.23
CA SER A 317 1.44 12.47 -12.01
C SER A 317 2.91 12.06 -11.93
N PRO A 318 3.83 12.95 -11.49
CA PRO A 318 5.23 12.59 -11.32
C PRO A 318 5.38 11.51 -10.25
N THR A 319 6.38 10.63 -10.42
CA THR A 319 6.60 9.50 -9.52
C THR A 319 8.03 9.45 -8.99
N GLY A 320 8.21 8.72 -7.88
CA GLY A 320 9.52 8.39 -7.33
C GLY A 320 9.73 6.88 -7.23
N PRO A 321 10.98 6.43 -7.06
CA PRO A 321 11.35 5.03 -7.08
C PRO A 321 11.04 4.36 -5.75
N LEU A 322 10.41 3.18 -5.82
CA LEU A 322 10.48 2.18 -4.79
C LEU A 322 11.46 1.10 -5.27
N TRP A 323 12.75 1.31 -4.97
CA TRP A 323 13.87 0.57 -5.56
C TRP A 323 13.77 -0.96 -5.42
N GLY A 324 14.35 -1.65 -6.39
CA GLY A 324 14.40 -3.11 -6.53
C GLY A 324 15.21 -3.52 -7.76
N ARG A 325 15.28 -4.83 -8.03
CA ARG A 325 16.03 -5.41 -9.15
C ARG A 325 15.63 -4.86 -10.51
N GLY A 326 16.63 -4.64 -11.36
CA GLY A 326 16.49 -4.29 -12.77
C GLY A 326 17.09 -2.92 -13.09
N LEU A 327 17.04 -2.55 -14.36
CA LEU A 327 17.38 -1.19 -14.82
C LEU A 327 16.38 -0.18 -14.27
N SER A 328 16.83 1.05 -14.03
CA SER A 328 15.94 2.13 -13.56
C SER A 328 14.79 2.32 -14.56
N LEU A 329 13.58 2.50 -14.03
CA LEU A 329 12.41 2.85 -14.85
C LEU A 329 12.46 4.29 -15.35
N ALA A 330 13.17 5.18 -14.64
CA ALA A 330 13.33 6.58 -15.02
C ALA A 330 14.40 6.75 -16.12
N ALA A 331 14.23 7.78 -16.94
CA ALA A 331 15.17 8.17 -18.00
C ALA A 331 15.57 9.65 -17.88
N ALA A 332 16.53 10.07 -18.71
CA ALA A 332 16.91 11.47 -18.92
C ALA A 332 17.08 12.27 -17.61
N THR A 333 16.41 13.42 -17.49
CA THR A 333 16.50 14.32 -16.33
C THR A 333 16.08 13.63 -15.03
N THR A 334 15.00 12.85 -15.08
CA THR A 334 14.51 12.11 -13.91
C THR A 334 15.51 11.06 -13.44
N LEU A 335 16.16 10.36 -14.37
CA LEU A 335 17.19 9.36 -14.04
C LEU A 335 18.38 10.01 -13.34
N ALA A 336 18.89 11.13 -13.84
CA ALA A 336 20.02 11.83 -13.23
C ALA A 336 19.72 12.26 -11.78
N LEU A 337 18.51 12.77 -11.53
CA LEU A 337 18.04 13.14 -10.20
C LEU A 337 17.94 11.92 -9.27
N GLU A 338 17.33 10.83 -9.74
CA GLU A 338 17.22 9.59 -8.95
C GLU A 338 18.60 8.99 -8.65
N GLN A 339 19.50 8.95 -9.63
CA GLN A 339 20.87 8.44 -9.47
C GLN A 339 21.66 9.22 -8.42
N ALA A 340 21.50 10.55 -8.35
CA ALA A 340 22.15 11.36 -7.32
C ALA A 340 21.74 10.94 -5.90
N VAL A 341 20.50 10.49 -5.71
CA VAL A 341 20.03 9.94 -4.42
C VAL A 341 20.50 8.51 -4.24
N LEU A 342 20.34 7.65 -5.26
CA LEU A 342 20.69 6.23 -5.19
C LEU A 342 22.18 6.03 -4.89
N ALA A 343 23.06 6.88 -5.43
CA ALA A 343 24.50 6.85 -5.14
C ALA A 343 24.82 7.04 -3.64
N ARG A 344 23.94 7.71 -2.88
CA ARG A 344 24.08 7.89 -1.42
C ARG A 344 23.57 6.70 -0.62
N HIS A 345 22.89 5.76 -1.27
CA HIS A 345 22.22 4.60 -0.69
C HIS A 345 22.71 3.29 -1.31
N LEU A 346 23.92 3.25 -1.88
CA LEU A 346 24.42 2.12 -2.68
C LEU A 346 24.29 0.76 -1.95
N ASP A 347 24.76 0.67 -0.70
CA ASP A 347 24.65 -0.55 0.09
C ASP A 347 23.18 -1.01 0.25
N ALA A 348 22.26 -0.05 0.42
CA ALA A 348 20.84 -0.34 0.57
C ALA A 348 20.20 -0.77 -0.76
N THR A 349 20.59 -0.16 -1.89
CA THR A 349 20.09 -0.54 -3.21
C THR A 349 20.53 -1.96 -3.56
N GLU A 350 21.80 -2.31 -3.34
CA GLU A 350 22.33 -3.66 -3.57
C GLU A 350 21.62 -4.70 -2.69
N ALA A 351 21.42 -4.41 -1.41
CA ALA A 351 20.71 -5.31 -0.51
C ALA A 351 19.24 -5.51 -0.93
N LEU A 352 18.56 -4.46 -1.38
CA LEU A 352 17.19 -4.54 -1.89
C LEU A 352 17.09 -5.42 -3.13
N GLU A 353 18.06 -5.30 -4.03
CA GLU A 353 18.16 -6.13 -5.23
C GLU A 353 18.41 -7.60 -4.87
N PHE A 354 19.37 -7.87 -3.98
CA PHE A 354 19.69 -9.21 -3.50
C PHE A 354 18.47 -9.91 -2.88
N THR A 355 17.64 -9.17 -2.14
CA THR A 355 16.41 -9.73 -1.52
C THR A 355 15.29 -10.03 -2.50
N GLY A 356 15.49 -9.69 -3.77
CA GLY A 356 14.58 -9.98 -4.85
C GLY A 356 13.43 -9.00 -5.00
N SER A 357 13.51 -7.83 -4.35
CA SER A 357 12.50 -6.77 -4.45
C SER A 357 12.33 -6.34 -5.91
N ARG A 358 11.09 -6.21 -6.39
CA ARG A 358 10.81 -5.67 -7.72
C ARG A 358 10.73 -4.16 -7.66
N GLN A 359 11.17 -3.49 -8.72
CA GLN A 359 10.93 -2.06 -8.86
C GLN A 359 9.43 -1.73 -8.88
N ALA A 360 9.08 -0.60 -8.30
CA ALA A 360 7.75 -0.02 -8.38
C ALA A 360 7.86 1.51 -8.36
N ARG A 361 6.79 2.18 -8.78
CA ARG A 361 6.68 3.64 -8.76
C ARG A 361 5.61 4.06 -7.76
N ARG A 362 5.81 5.24 -7.18
CA ARG A 362 4.85 5.86 -6.26
C ARG A 362 4.71 7.33 -6.61
N ALA A 363 3.48 7.84 -6.64
CA ALA A 363 3.21 9.25 -6.91
C ALA A 363 3.92 10.16 -5.90
N LEU A 364 4.60 11.20 -6.39
CA LEU A 364 5.24 12.23 -5.56
C LEU A 364 4.22 13.18 -4.93
N VAL A 365 3.07 13.34 -5.58
CA VAL A 365 1.95 14.20 -5.15
C VAL A 365 0.83 13.31 -4.61
N ALA A 366 0.26 13.71 -3.48
CA ALA A 366 -1.03 13.22 -3.02
C ALA A 366 -2.03 14.37 -3.04
N VAL A 367 -3.15 14.19 -3.73
CA VAL A 367 -4.25 15.16 -3.77
C VAL A 367 -5.40 14.59 -2.93
N PRO A 368 -5.89 15.31 -1.90
CA PRO A 368 -7.06 14.88 -1.17
C PRO A 368 -8.31 15.03 -2.02
N GLU A 369 -9.10 13.96 -2.11
CA GLU A 369 -10.43 13.99 -2.72
C GLU A 369 -11.46 14.46 -1.68
N ASP A 370 -12.51 15.14 -2.15
CA ASP A 370 -13.63 15.61 -1.32
C ASP A 370 -13.21 16.34 -0.03
N LEU A 371 -12.13 17.12 -0.10
CA LEU A 371 -11.64 17.90 1.04
C LEU A 371 -12.66 18.99 1.40
N VAL A 372 -13.30 18.81 2.55
CA VAL A 372 -14.22 19.76 3.16
C VAL A 372 -13.79 20.05 4.58
N TRP A 373 -14.01 21.29 5.00
CA TRP A 373 -13.67 21.74 6.34
C TRP A 373 -14.75 22.63 6.93
N GLU A 374 -14.85 22.59 8.25
CA GLU A 374 -15.79 23.39 9.03
C GLU A 374 -15.13 23.76 10.36
N GLN A 375 -15.26 25.02 10.76
CA GLN A 375 -14.82 25.47 12.08
C GLN A 375 -16.02 25.49 13.03
N VAL A 376 -15.92 24.77 14.14
CA VAL A 376 -16.93 24.70 15.20
C VAL A 376 -16.29 25.16 16.50
N GLY A 377 -16.56 26.42 16.89
CA GLY A 377 -15.87 27.05 18.01
C GLY A 377 -14.36 27.11 17.80
N ALA A 378 -13.60 26.56 18.75
CA ALA A 378 -12.14 26.45 18.67
C ALA A 378 -11.64 25.21 17.90
N ASN A 379 -12.54 24.38 17.37
CA ASN A 379 -12.18 23.13 16.70
C ASN A 379 -12.32 23.23 15.19
N LEU A 380 -11.41 22.58 14.45
CA LEU A 380 -11.45 22.44 13.01
C LEU A 380 -11.81 20.99 12.65
N HIS A 381 -12.93 20.82 11.96
CA HIS A 381 -13.40 19.54 11.47
C HIS A 381 -13.02 19.42 9.99
N LEU A 382 -12.32 18.33 9.65
CA LEU A 382 -11.86 18.02 8.31
C LEU A 382 -12.47 16.70 7.86
N ARG A 383 -12.95 16.63 6.62
CA ARG A 383 -13.25 15.37 5.93
C ARG A 383 -12.58 15.36 4.57
N PHE A 384 -11.97 14.24 4.22
CA PHE A 384 -11.29 14.07 2.94
C PHE A 384 -10.97 12.59 2.70
N THR A 385 -10.73 12.23 1.45
CA THR A 385 -10.35 10.88 1.04
C THR A 385 -8.93 10.90 0.48
N LEU A 386 -8.12 9.90 0.86
CA LEU A 386 -6.77 9.74 0.34
C LEU A 386 -6.58 8.40 -0.37
N PRO A 387 -5.78 8.38 -1.46
CA PRO A 387 -5.43 7.15 -2.15
C PRO A 387 -4.54 6.23 -1.29
N PRO A 388 -4.34 4.97 -1.71
CA PRO A 388 -3.62 3.99 -0.93
C PRO A 388 -2.18 4.43 -0.69
N GLY A 389 -1.75 4.30 0.55
CA GLY A 389 -0.40 4.65 0.95
C GLY A 389 -0.14 6.14 1.08
N ALA A 390 -1.08 7.06 0.82
CA ALA A 390 -0.98 8.43 1.32
C ALA A 390 -1.34 8.48 2.82
N TYR A 391 -0.84 9.50 3.53
CA TYR A 391 -0.96 9.58 4.98
C TYR A 391 -1.66 10.88 5.40
N ALA A 392 -2.78 10.77 6.10
CA ALA A 392 -3.48 11.93 6.67
C ALA A 392 -2.58 12.77 7.60
N THR A 393 -1.64 12.14 8.30
CA THR A 393 -0.65 12.84 9.14
C THR A 393 0.27 13.77 8.35
N ARG A 394 0.50 13.50 7.06
CA ARG A 394 1.28 14.38 6.17
C ARG A 394 0.44 15.56 5.70
N LEU A 395 -0.81 15.35 5.33
CA LEU A 395 -1.75 16.44 5.04
C LEU A 395 -1.87 17.38 6.24
N LEU A 396 -2.14 16.84 7.42
CA LEU A 396 -2.30 17.65 8.65
C LEU A 396 -1.04 18.43 9.03
N ALA A 397 0.15 17.92 8.68
CA ALA A 397 1.41 18.61 8.96
C ALA A 397 1.61 19.86 8.09
N GLU A 398 0.87 20.01 6.99
CA GLU A 398 0.81 21.23 6.20
C GLU A 398 -0.23 22.23 6.75
N VAL A 399 -1.19 21.76 7.56
CA VAL A 399 -2.27 22.60 8.11
C VAL A 399 -1.92 23.14 9.50
N VAL A 400 -1.47 22.27 10.41
CA VAL A 400 -1.15 22.64 11.80
C VAL A 400 0.19 22.09 12.24
N ALA A 401 0.95 22.92 12.96
CA ALA A 401 2.12 22.47 13.68
C ALA A 401 1.69 21.66 14.92
N ARG A 402 2.32 20.49 15.11
CA ARG A 402 2.12 19.71 16.33
C ARG A 402 2.80 20.38 17.53
N PRO A 403 2.11 20.56 18.67
CA PRO A 403 2.77 20.99 19.91
C PRO A 403 3.83 19.96 20.34
N GLY A 404 4.99 20.42 20.79
CA GLY A 404 6.11 19.56 21.21
C GLY A 404 7.05 19.08 20.10
N ALA A 405 6.82 19.45 18.84
CA ALA A 405 7.85 19.34 17.81
C ALA A 405 8.85 20.50 17.96
N GLU A 406 9.74 20.41 18.93
CA GLU A 406 10.87 21.34 19.05
C GLU A 406 11.82 21.25 17.84
N PRO A 407 12.56 22.35 17.55
CA PRO A 407 13.34 22.56 16.33
C PRO A 407 14.16 21.36 15.84
#